data_AF-A0A2G5L5K0-F1
#
_entry.id   AF-A0A2G5L5K0-F1
#
_cell.length_a   1.000
_cell.length_b   1.000
_cell.length_c   1.000
_cell.angle_alpha   90.00
_cell.angle_beta   90.00
_cell.angle_gamma   90.00
#
_symmetry.space_group_name_H-M   'P 1'
#
loop_
_entity.id
_entity.type
_entity.pdbx_description
1 polymer ?
#
loop_
_entity_poly.entity_id
_entity_poly.type
_entity_poly.pdbx_seq_one_letter_code
_entity_poly.pdbx_strand_id
1 'polypeptide(L)'
;MYACTPRPTDPEDTPAVLQESSTKRSLTDLSYTYREDIIDRLFDEAVNEDPKLESLVGALGSMDKVSWDSLDAYRSYTQTNEQYWSSFKEYVSQFNDSTWERPMHLLLDSLQEIQRQRMAQHTSAEEHIQENQKRLADQVVLLKVWVTQSMMQRYQQNELPDLATLKAIQERYDSLIREVEAIHKLSQ
;
A
#
# COMPACT_ATOMS: atom_id res chain seq x y z
N MET A 1 -33.78 30.47 -3.62
CA MET A 1 -33.38 29.05 -3.57
C MET A 1 -32.73 28.74 -4.91
N TYR A 2 -31.41 28.61 -4.96
CA TYR A 2 -30.72 28.21 -6.19
C TYR A 2 -30.68 26.68 -6.23
N ALA A 3 -31.36 26.09 -7.20
CA ALA A 3 -31.25 24.67 -7.50
C ALA A 3 -29.92 24.44 -8.24
N CYS A 4 -28.98 23.72 -7.63
CA CYS A 4 -27.86 23.13 -8.34
C CYS A 4 -28.40 21.96 -9.17
N THR A 5 -28.56 22.14 -10.48
CA THR A 5 -28.67 21.00 -11.39
C THR A 5 -27.28 20.46 -11.66
N PRO A 6 -27.05 19.13 -11.54
CA PRO A 6 -25.77 18.55 -11.91
C PRO A 6 -25.52 18.75 -13.40
N ARG A 7 -24.28 19.13 -13.74
CA ARG A 7 -23.84 19.33 -15.12
C ARG A 7 -23.79 17.97 -15.84
N PRO A 8 -24.18 17.87 -17.12
CA PRO A 8 -23.98 16.63 -17.89
C PRO A 8 -22.48 16.34 -17.95
N THR A 9 -22.07 15.13 -17.59
CA THR A 9 -20.66 14.71 -17.61
C THR A 9 -20.29 14.26 -19.03
N ASP A 10 -19.27 14.90 -19.61
CA ASP A 10 -18.71 14.53 -20.91
C ASP A 10 -17.90 13.21 -20.77
N PRO A 11 -17.93 12.32 -21.78
CA PRO A 11 -17.11 11.10 -21.80
C PRO A 11 -15.59 11.38 -21.81
N GLU A 12 -15.15 12.62 -22.03
CA GLU A 12 -13.75 13.06 -21.86
C GLU A 12 -13.28 13.03 -20.40
N ASP A 13 -14.19 12.92 -19.42
CA ASP A 13 -13.86 12.98 -17.99
C ASP A 13 -13.68 11.59 -17.33
N THR A 14 -13.74 10.51 -18.13
CA THR A 14 -13.45 9.14 -17.68
C THR A 14 -11.93 8.91 -17.69
N PRO A 15 -11.32 8.35 -16.62
CA PRO A 15 -9.89 8.05 -16.60
C PRO A 15 -9.45 7.17 -17.76
N ALA A 16 -8.35 7.53 -18.42
CA ALA A 16 -7.83 6.83 -19.60
C ALA A 16 -7.51 5.36 -19.30
N VAL A 17 -6.99 5.07 -18.10
CA VAL A 17 -6.72 3.70 -17.60
C VAL A 17 -7.98 2.83 -17.59
N LEU A 18 -9.17 3.43 -17.52
CA LEU A 18 -10.47 2.73 -17.52
C LEU A 18 -11.16 2.74 -18.90
N GLN A 19 -10.64 3.51 -19.86
CA GLN A 19 -11.18 3.60 -21.22
C GLN A 19 -10.72 2.46 -22.15
N GLU A 20 -9.85 1.54 -21.69
CA GLU A 20 -9.48 0.35 -22.48
C GLU A 20 -10.71 -0.55 -22.75
N SER A 21 -11.37 -0.23 -23.85
CA SER A 21 -12.44 -0.95 -24.51
C SER A 21 -12.04 -2.42 -24.74
N SER A 22 -12.84 -3.34 -24.20
CA SER A 22 -13.56 -4.40 -24.95
C SER A 22 -12.89 -5.06 -26.18
N THR A 23 -11.55 -5.10 -26.25
CA THR A 23 -10.82 -5.80 -27.30
C THR A 23 -10.71 -7.25 -26.86
N LYS A 24 -11.64 -8.06 -27.37
CA LYS A 24 -11.61 -9.54 -27.43
C LYS A 24 -10.62 -10.17 -26.44
N ARG A 25 -11.10 -10.61 -25.28
CA ARG A 25 -10.34 -11.54 -24.44
C ARG A 25 -10.01 -12.78 -25.27
N SER A 26 -8.82 -12.80 -25.84
CA SER A 26 -8.21 -14.01 -26.36
C SER A 26 -7.84 -14.85 -25.13
N LEU A 27 -8.31 -16.10 -25.09
CA LEU A 27 -8.02 -17.07 -24.01
C LEU A 27 -6.53 -17.49 -23.94
N THR A 28 -5.62 -16.72 -24.54
CA THR A 28 -4.19 -17.06 -24.67
C THR A 28 -3.23 -16.12 -23.94
N ASP A 29 -3.70 -15.04 -23.31
CA ASP A 29 -2.84 -14.14 -22.53
C ASP A 29 -2.65 -14.62 -21.08
N LEU A 30 -2.19 -15.86 -20.96
CA LEU A 30 -1.73 -16.49 -19.72
C LEU A 30 -0.19 -16.40 -19.65
N SER A 31 0.38 -15.21 -19.60
CA SER A 31 1.74 -14.99 -19.03
C SER A 31 2.06 -13.49 -18.93
N TYR A 32 2.88 -13.16 -17.93
CA TYR A 32 3.45 -11.84 -17.57
C TYR A 32 2.66 -11.06 -16.49
N THR A 33 2.82 -11.40 -15.21
CA THR A 33 3.84 -10.91 -14.25
C THR A 33 3.52 -9.50 -13.72
N TYR A 34 3.05 -9.44 -12.47
CA TYR A 34 2.68 -8.25 -11.68
C TYR A 34 1.58 -7.37 -12.33
N ARG A 35 0.31 -7.75 -12.16
CA ARG A 35 -0.79 -6.82 -12.42
C ARG A 35 -0.75 -5.74 -11.34
N GLU A 36 -0.23 -4.58 -11.70
CA GLU A 36 -0.43 -3.33 -10.97
C GLU A 36 -1.94 -3.14 -10.71
N ASP A 37 -2.31 -2.87 -9.45
CA ASP A 37 -3.71 -2.77 -9.06
C ASP A 37 -4.39 -1.57 -9.75
N ILE A 38 -5.72 -1.61 -9.89
CA ILE A 38 -6.47 -0.51 -10.49
C ILE A 38 -6.27 0.81 -9.76
N ILE A 39 -6.08 0.78 -8.43
CA ILE A 39 -5.78 1.98 -7.65
C ILE A 39 -4.40 2.53 -8.05
N ASP A 40 -3.39 1.67 -8.20
CA ASP A 40 -2.05 2.11 -8.57
C ASP A 40 -2.04 2.75 -9.97
N ARG A 41 -2.68 2.11 -10.95
CA ARG A 41 -2.75 2.65 -12.32
C ARG A 41 -3.50 3.99 -12.38
N LEU A 42 -4.62 4.11 -11.67
CA LEU A 42 -5.37 5.37 -11.58
C LEU A 42 -4.57 6.46 -10.86
N PHE A 43 -3.84 6.08 -9.82
CA PHE A 43 -3.01 7.02 -9.08
C PHE A 43 -1.85 7.53 -9.94
N ASP A 44 -1.23 6.66 -10.74
CA ASP A 44 -0.17 7.06 -11.67
C ASP A 44 -0.68 7.98 -12.78
N GLU A 45 -1.87 7.74 -13.32
CA GLU A 45 -2.54 8.68 -14.23
C GLU A 45 -2.71 10.06 -13.56
N ALA A 46 -3.26 10.09 -12.33
CA ALA A 46 -3.41 11.35 -11.58
C ALA A 46 -2.07 12.04 -11.27
N VAL A 47 -1.02 11.28 -10.97
CA VAL A 47 0.34 11.79 -10.73
C VAL A 47 0.88 12.46 -11.99
N ASN A 48 0.68 11.86 -13.17
CA ASN A 48 1.14 12.41 -14.44
C ASN A 48 0.36 13.68 -14.86
N GLU A 49 -0.85 13.86 -14.35
CA GLU A 49 -1.72 15.01 -14.67
C GLU A 49 -1.58 16.19 -13.70
N ASP A 50 -1.19 15.95 -12.45
CA ASP A 50 -1.02 16.99 -11.42
C ASP A 50 0.46 17.16 -11.02
N PRO A 51 1.14 18.23 -11.49
CA PRO A 51 2.54 18.50 -11.14
C PRO A 51 2.82 18.63 -9.64
N LYS A 52 1.83 19.04 -8.83
CA LYS A 52 1.99 19.09 -7.37
C LYS A 52 2.00 17.69 -6.78
N LEU A 53 1.13 16.80 -7.28
CA LEU A 53 1.08 15.41 -6.87
C LEU A 53 2.35 14.67 -7.30
N GLU A 54 2.83 14.90 -8.53
CA GLU A 54 4.11 14.40 -9.03
C GLU A 54 5.28 14.82 -8.13
N SER A 55 5.39 16.11 -7.82
CA SER A 55 6.44 16.61 -6.94
C SER A 55 6.37 15.99 -5.55
N LEU A 56 5.18 15.79 -5.00
CA LEU A 56 4.99 15.16 -3.70
C LEU A 56 5.41 13.69 -3.73
N VAL A 57 4.96 12.92 -4.72
CA VAL A 57 5.31 11.50 -4.88
C VAL A 57 6.81 11.33 -5.10
N GLY A 58 7.43 12.21 -5.89
CA GLY A 58 8.88 12.24 -6.06
C GLY A 58 9.63 12.47 -4.74
N ALA A 59 9.15 13.41 -3.91
CA ALA A 59 9.73 13.65 -2.59
C ALA A 59 9.55 12.43 -1.67
N LEU A 60 8.37 11.81 -1.66
CA LEU A 60 8.08 10.60 -0.87
C LEU A 60 8.99 9.44 -1.26
N GLY A 61 9.19 9.19 -2.56
CA GLY A 61 10.07 8.14 -3.06
C GLY A 61 11.57 8.37 -2.75
N SER A 62 11.96 9.61 -2.45
CA SER A 62 13.34 9.93 -2.06
C SER A 62 13.63 9.68 -0.58
N MET A 63 12.59 9.67 0.28
CA MET A 63 12.75 9.57 1.73
C MET A 63 13.34 8.23 2.20
N ASP A 64 13.00 7.13 1.53
CA ASP A 64 13.54 5.81 1.87
C ASP A 64 15.06 5.75 1.67
N LYS A 65 15.56 6.33 0.56
CA LYS A 65 16.98 6.41 0.27
C LYS A 65 17.71 7.30 1.28
N VAL A 66 17.17 8.50 1.53
CA VAL A 66 17.73 9.45 2.50
C VAL A 66 17.81 8.82 3.89
N SER A 67 16.78 8.09 4.31
CA SER A 67 16.76 7.42 5.62
C SER A 67 17.77 6.29 5.71
N TRP A 68 17.97 5.50 4.65
CA TRP A 68 18.94 4.41 4.66
C TRP A 68 20.37 4.92 4.78
N ASP A 69 20.75 5.89 3.95
CA ASP A 69 22.11 6.43 3.92
C ASP A 69 22.44 7.21 5.20
N SER A 70 21.49 7.99 5.71
CA SER A 70 21.73 8.86 6.87
C SER A 70 21.83 8.10 8.20
N LEU A 71 21.25 6.90 8.28
CA LEU A 71 21.26 6.06 9.49
C LEU A 71 22.38 5.02 9.49
N ASP A 72 23.16 4.90 8.42
CA ASP A 72 24.18 3.86 8.27
C ASP A 72 25.25 3.89 9.38
N ALA A 73 25.77 5.08 9.70
CA ALA A 73 26.74 5.25 10.77
C ALA A 73 26.18 4.87 12.15
N TYR A 74 24.91 5.24 12.42
CA TYR A 74 24.23 4.88 13.65
C TYR A 74 24.00 3.38 13.75
N ARG A 75 23.52 2.74 12.67
CA ARG A 75 23.31 1.27 12.61
C ARG A 75 24.61 0.49 12.76
N SER A 76 25.67 0.95 12.12
CA SER A 76 27.01 0.37 12.27
C SER A 76 27.49 0.46 13.71
N TYR A 77 27.27 1.62 14.35
CA TYR A 77 27.62 1.82 15.75
C TYR A 77 26.81 0.92 16.69
N THR A 78 25.48 0.84 16.53
CA THR A 78 24.64 -0.02 17.39
C THR A 78 24.99 -1.49 17.20
N GLN A 79 25.13 -1.95 15.95
CA GLN A 79 25.52 -3.34 15.64
C GLN A 79 26.88 -3.71 16.26
N THR A 80 27.87 -2.83 16.16
CA THR A 80 29.19 -3.07 16.78
C THR A 80 29.10 -3.18 18.29
N ASN A 81 28.30 -2.32 18.94
CA ASN A 81 28.10 -2.38 20.37
C ASN A 81 27.36 -3.66 20.79
N GLU A 82 26.32 -4.06 20.06
CA GLU A 82 25.60 -5.32 20.31
C GLU A 82 26.53 -6.52 20.25
N GLN A 83 27.39 -6.58 19.23
CA GLN A 83 28.42 -7.61 19.09
C GLN A 83 29.38 -7.61 20.28
N TYR A 84 29.91 -6.43 20.66
CA TYR A 84 30.80 -6.29 21.81
C TYR A 84 30.16 -6.82 23.10
N TRP A 85 28.91 -6.43 23.38
CA TRP A 85 28.20 -6.88 24.58
C TRP A 85 27.90 -8.37 24.56
N SER A 86 27.56 -8.95 23.40
CA SER A 86 27.39 -10.39 23.25
C SER A 86 28.69 -11.12 23.57
N SER A 87 29.80 -10.71 22.95
CA SER A 87 31.11 -11.33 23.20
C SER A 87 31.57 -11.15 24.64
N PHE A 88 31.35 -9.98 25.25
CA PHE A 88 31.72 -9.76 26.64
C PHE A 88 30.91 -10.69 27.57
N LYS A 89 29.61 -10.84 27.35
CA LYS A 89 28.78 -11.78 28.09
C LYS A 89 29.27 -13.23 27.94
N GLU A 90 29.66 -13.64 26.74
CA GLU A 90 30.26 -14.94 26.50
C GLU A 90 31.57 -15.14 27.27
N TYR A 91 32.46 -14.14 27.29
CA TYR A 91 33.69 -14.21 28.08
C TYR A 91 33.42 -14.31 29.58
N VAL A 92 32.43 -13.56 30.10
CA VAL A 92 32.06 -13.66 31.51
C VAL A 92 31.53 -15.07 31.83
N SER A 93 30.75 -15.68 30.93
CA SER A 93 30.21 -17.03 31.13
C SER A 93 31.27 -18.15 31.13
N GLN A 94 32.50 -17.86 30.70
CA GLN A 94 33.61 -18.83 30.71
C GLN A 94 34.32 -18.91 32.07
N PHE A 95 34.05 -18.00 33.00
CA PHE A 95 34.60 -18.09 34.35
C PHE A 95 33.94 -19.25 35.11
N ASN A 96 34.72 -20.28 35.44
CA ASN A 96 34.26 -21.42 36.25
C ASN A 96 34.28 -21.14 37.76
N ASP A 97 34.91 -20.04 38.17
CA ASP A 97 35.08 -19.65 39.59
C ASP A 97 34.11 -18.52 39.94
N SER A 98 33.18 -18.82 40.83
CA SER A 98 32.19 -17.86 41.36
C SER A 98 32.81 -16.61 42.02
N THR A 99 34.08 -16.68 42.42
CA THR A 99 34.85 -15.55 42.98
C THR A 99 35.01 -14.43 41.96
N TRP A 100 35.14 -14.76 40.67
CA TRP A 100 35.34 -13.79 39.59
C TRP A 100 34.12 -13.63 38.69
N GLU A 101 33.33 -14.68 38.52
CA GLU A 101 32.11 -14.68 37.70
C GLU A 101 31.13 -13.58 38.15
N ARG A 102 30.79 -13.55 39.45
CA ARG A 102 29.79 -12.60 39.97
C ARG A 102 30.24 -11.13 39.89
N PRO A 103 31.47 -10.75 40.28
CA PRO A 103 31.95 -9.38 40.07
C PRO A 103 31.98 -8.96 38.59
N MET A 104 32.32 -9.87 37.68
CA MET A 104 32.35 -9.59 36.24
C MET A 104 30.95 -9.37 35.66
N HIS A 105 29.94 -10.12 36.12
CA HIS A 105 28.54 -9.84 35.77
C HIS A 105 28.09 -8.45 36.26
N LEU A 106 28.42 -8.08 37.49
CA LEU A 106 28.09 -6.75 38.03
C LEU A 106 28.77 -5.62 37.25
N LEU A 107 30.01 -5.84 36.81
CA LEU A 107 30.73 -4.90 35.95
C LEU A 107 30.06 -4.77 34.58
N LEU A 108 29.71 -5.90 33.95
CA LEU A 108 28.99 -5.93 32.67
C LEU A 108 27.69 -5.14 32.77
N ASP A 109 26.85 -5.41 33.77
CA ASP A 109 25.56 -4.73 33.97
C ASP A 109 25.75 -3.22 34.15
N SER A 110 26.74 -2.80 34.95
CA SER A 110 27.06 -1.39 35.18
C SER A 110 27.49 -0.67 33.89
N LEU A 111 28.35 -1.32 33.09
CA LEU A 111 28.82 -0.74 31.82
C LEU A 111 27.70 -0.67 30.77
N GLN A 112 26.85 -1.69 30.70
CA GLN A 112 25.67 -1.69 29.82
C GLN A 112 24.68 -0.60 30.23
N GLU A 113 24.48 -0.37 31.53
CA GLU A 113 23.61 0.70 32.01
C GLU A 113 24.12 2.08 31.59
N ILE A 114 25.42 2.35 31.76
CA ILE A 114 26.04 3.60 31.33
C ILE A 114 25.87 3.80 29.83
N GLN A 115 26.09 2.75 29.04
CA GLN A 115 25.93 2.82 27.59
C GLN A 115 24.46 3.07 27.19
N ARG A 116 23.52 2.39 27.84
CA ARG A 116 22.08 2.60 27.63
C ARG A 116 21.69 4.06 27.89
N GLN A 117 22.17 4.65 28.97
CA GLN A 117 21.91 6.05 29.30
C GLN A 117 22.49 7.02 28.25
N ARG A 118 23.69 6.74 27.73
CA ARG A 118 24.30 7.54 26.65
C ARG A 118 23.50 7.44 25.34
N MET A 119 22.90 6.27 25.09
CA MET A 119 22.15 6.00 23.87
C MET A 119 20.67 6.40 23.94
N ALA A 120 20.14 6.71 25.13
CA ALA A 120 18.71 6.96 25.32
C ALA A 120 18.10 7.97 24.34
N GLN A 121 18.80 9.08 24.07
CA GLN A 121 18.32 10.09 23.11
C GLN A 121 18.37 9.58 21.66
N HIS A 122 19.38 8.80 21.30
CA HIS A 122 19.52 8.24 19.96
C HIS A 122 18.46 7.16 19.70
N THR A 123 18.25 6.26 20.66
CA THR A 123 17.19 5.23 20.60
C THR A 123 15.81 5.88 20.47
N SER A 124 15.52 6.90 21.28
CA SER A 124 14.25 7.64 21.17
C SER A 124 14.08 8.29 19.79
N ALA A 125 15.13 8.91 19.24
CA ALA A 125 15.08 9.49 17.90
C ALA A 125 14.84 8.43 16.81
N GLU A 126 15.49 7.26 16.91
CA GLU A 126 15.27 6.14 15.99
C GLU A 126 13.81 5.64 16.05
N GLU A 127 13.27 5.45 17.25
CA GLU A 127 11.87 5.04 17.45
C GLU A 127 10.90 6.02 16.78
N HIS A 128 11.12 7.33 16.97
CA HIS A 128 10.34 8.37 16.31
C HIS A 128 10.47 8.36 14.79
N ILE A 129 11.66 8.08 14.24
CA ILE A 129 11.86 7.92 12.79
C ILE A 129 11.05 6.74 12.28
N GLN A 130 11.12 5.58 12.95
CA GLN A 130 10.37 4.38 12.57
C GLN A 130 8.85 4.59 12.65
N GLU A 131 8.37 5.30 13.67
CA GLU A 131 6.96 5.67 13.79
C GLU A 131 6.54 6.59 12.63
N ASN A 132 7.34 7.60 12.31
CA ASN A 132 7.06 8.51 11.22
C ASN A 132 7.08 7.80 9.85
N GLN A 133 7.96 6.82 9.64
CA GLN A 133 7.96 5.99 8.43
C GLN A 133 6.64 5.22 8.27
N LYS A 134 6.15 4.59 9.35
CA LYS A 134 4.85 3.89 9.34
C LYS A 134 3.69 4.85 9.05
N ARG A 135 3.66 5.98 9.75
CA ARG A 135 2.64 7.02 9.54
C ARG A 135 2.67 7.55 8.12
N LEU A 136 3.84 7.74 7.53
CA LEU A 136 3.98 8.21 6.15
C LEU A 136 3.46 7.17 5.15
N ALA A 137 3.76 5.88 5.36
CA ALA A 137 3.23 4.80 4.54
C ALA A 137 1.69 4.76 4.58
N ASP A 138 1.09 4.89 5.77
CA ASP A 138 -0.37 4.96 5.91
C ASP A 138 -0.96 6.18 5.18
N GLN A 139 -0.30 7.34 5.26
CA GLN A 139 -0.72 8.55 4.53
C GLN A 139 -0.64 8.37 3.01
N VAL A 140 0.36 7.66 2.50
CA VAL A 140 0.48 7.34 1.06
C VAL A 140 -0.71 6.48 0.61
N VAL A 141 -1.08 5.47 1.39
CA VAL A 141 -2.26 4.63 1.09
C VAL A 141 -3.54 5.47 1.07
N LEU A 142 -3.73 6.34 2.05
CA LEU A 142 -4.90 7.23 2.09
C LEU A 142 -4.94 8.19 0.90
N LEU A 143 -3.79 8.76 0.51
CA LEU A 143 -3.66 9.64 -0.64
C LEU A 143 -4.08 8.92 -1.92
N LYS A 144 -3.58 7.68 -2.13
CA LYS A 144 -3.98 6.85 -3.27
C LYS A 144 -5.48 6.64 -3.33
N VAL A 145 -6.10 6.24 -2.21
CA VAL A 145 -7.55 6.02 -2.13
C VAL A 145 -8.35 7.29 -2.44
N TRP A 146 -7.97 8.43 -1.85
CA TRP A 146 -8.71 9.68 -2.03
C TRP A 146 -8.63 10.23 -3.44
N VAL A 147 -7.44 10.22 -4.04
CA VAL A 147 -7.24 10.69 -5.41
C VAL A 147 -8.04 9.82 -6.38
N THR A 148 -7.90 8.50 -6.28
CA THR A 148 -8.51 7.55 -7.22
C THR A 148 -10.01 7.36 -7.02
N GLN A 149 -10.55 7.64 -5.82
CA GLN A 149 -11.99 7.60 -5.58
C GLN A 149 -12.74 8.55 -6.53
N SER A 150 -12.24 9.76 -6.72
CA SER A 150 -12.89 10.75 -7.59
C SER A 150 -12.91 10.30 -9.05
N MET A 151 -11.82 9.69 -9.50
CA MET A 151 -11.65 9.12 -10.84
C MET A 151 -12.62 7.95 -11.07
N MET A 152 -12.72 7.04 -10.09
CA MET A 152 -13.65 5.91 -10.15
C MET A 152 -15.11 6.37 -10.14
N GLN A 153 -15.44 7.43 -9.40
CA GLN A 153 -16.78 8.00 -9.40
C GLN A 153 -17.17 8.55 -10.78
N ARG A 154 -16.24 9.21 -11.50
CA ARG A 154 -16.49 9.67 -12.87
C ARG A 154 -16.75 8.50 -13.81
N TYR A 155 -15.92 7.46 -13.76
CA TYR A 155 -16.16 6.23 -14.53
C TYR A 155 -17.52 5.61 -14.23
N GLN A 156 -17.89 5.46 -12.95
CA GLN A 156 -19.17 4.88 -12.55
C GLN A 156 -20.38 5.72 -13.00
N GLN A 157 -20.21 7.03 -13.20
CA GLN A 157 -21.27 7.91 -13.68
C GLN A 157 -21.35 7.89 -15.22
N ASN A 158 -20.21 7.91 -15.89
CA ASN A 158 -20.11 8.03 -17.34
C ASN A 158 -20.35 6.69 -18.06
N GLU A 159 -19.84 5.60 -17.50
CA GLU A 159 -19.82 4.27 -18.13
C GLU A 159 -20.89 3.33 -17.55
N LEU A 160 -21.84 3.85 -16.75
CA LEU A 160 -22.92 3.03 -16.19
C LEU A 160 -23.79 2.47 -17.32
N PRO A 161 -23.88 1.14 -17.49
CA PRO A 161 -24.68 0.56 -18.56
C PRO A 161 -26.16 0.90 -18.41
N ASP A 162 -26.82 1.20 -19.53
CA ASP A 162 -28.26 1.46 -19.53
C ASP A 162 -29.04 0.21 -19.08
N LEU A 163 -29.80 0.37 -18.00
CA LEU A 163 -30.65 -0.66 -17.43
C LEU A 163 -31.71 -1.15 -18.43
N ALA A 164 -32.18 -0.29 -19.34
CA ALA A 164 -33.18 -0.69 -20.33
C ALA A 164 -32.65 -1.79 -21.26
N THR A 165 -31.36 -1.76 -21.60
CA THR A 165 -30.73 -2.82 -22.41
C THR A 165 -30.74 -4.15 -21.67
N LEU A 166 -30.41 -4.14 -20.38
CA LEU A 166 -30.42 -5.36 -19.55
C LEU A 166 -31.85 -5.91 -19.40
N LYS A 167 -32.85 -5.03 -19.21
CA LYS A 167 -34.26 -5.42 -19.13
C LYS A 167 -34.77 -6.02 -20.44
N ALA A 168 -34.43 -5.43 -21.58
CA ALA A 168 -34.84 -5.98 -22.88
C ALA A 168 -34.28 -7.39 -23.11
N ILE A 169 -33.05 -7.66 -22.67
CA ILE A 169 -32.46 -9.01 -22.73
C ILE A 169 -33.21 -9.96 -21.79
N GLN A 170 -33.49 -9.52 -20.55
CA GLN A 170 -34.25 -10.31 -19.59
C GLN A 170 -35.63 -10.69 -20.13
N GLU A 171 -36.38 -9.72 -20.65
CA GLU A 171 -37.72 -9.94 -21.22
C GLU A 171 -37.70 -10.94 -22.38
N ARG A 172 -36.63 -10.92 -23.18
CA ARG A 172 -36.44 -11.87 -24.28
C ARG A 172 -36.20 -13.29 -23.76
N TYR A 173 -35.39 -13.46 -22.72
CA TYR A 173 -35.23 -14.76 -22.06
C TYR A 173 -36.56 -15.25 -21.46
N ASP A 174 -37.29 -14.37 -20.77
CA ASP A 174 -38.58 -14.70 -20.15
C ASP A 174 -39.65 -15.10 -21.18
N SER A 175 -39.61 -14.52 -22.39
CA SER A 175 -40.48 -14.94 -23.50
C SER A 175 -40.13 -16.35 -23.98
N LEU A 176 -38.85 -16.60 -24.27
CA LEU A 176 -38.39 -17.89 -24.79
C LEU A 176 -38.65 -19.04 -23.80
N ILE A 177 -38.46 -18.80 -22.51
CA ILE A 177 -38.76 -19.79 -21.46
C ILE A 177 -40.25 -20.15 -21.50
N ARG A 178 -41.15 -19.15 -21.56
CA ARG A 178 -42.60 -19.39 -21.64
C ARG A 178 -43.01 -20.18 -22.87
N GLU A 179 -42.38 -19.91 -24.02
CA GLU A 179 -42.63 -20.66 -25.26
C GLU A 179 -42.23 -22.14 -25.13
N VAL A 180 -41.05 -22.42 -24.58
CA VAL A 180 -40.59 -23.80 -24.36
C VAL A 180 -41.48 -24.55 -23.35
N GLU A 181 -41.86 -23.89 -22.26
CA GLU A 181 -42.77 -24.48 -21.26
C GLU A 181 -44.15 -24.80 -21.84
N ALA A 182 -44.66 -23.95 -22.72
CA ALA A 182 -45.93 -24.18 -23.39
C ALA A 182 -45.88 -25.44 -24.28
N ILE A 183 -44.78 -25.64 -25.01
CA ILE A 183 -44.58 -26.85 -25.84
C ILE A 183 -44.55 -28.11 -24.97
N HIS A 184 -43.82 -28.09 -23.84
CA HIS A 184 -43.78 -29.24 -22.93
C HIS A 184 -45.16 -29.58 -22.37
N LYS A 185 -45.97 -28.58 -21.99
CA LYS A 185 -47.34 -28.78 -21.49
C LYS A 185 -48.29 -29.36 -22.54
N LEU A 186 -48.08 -29.10 -23.82
CA LEU A 186 -48.89 -29.65 -24.91
C LEU A 186 -48.50 -31.09 -25.29
N SER A 187 -47.34 -31.56 -24.83
CA SER A 187 -46.80 -32.90 -25.10
C SER A 187 -47.07 -33.94 -24.00
N GLN A 188 -47.80 -33.55 -22.95
CA GLN A 188 -48.30 -34.42 -21.86
C GLN A 188 -49.81 -34.60 -21.98
#